data_AF-A0AAU1PN30-F1
#
_entry.id   AF-A0AAU1PN30-F1
#
_cell.length_a   1.000
_cell.length_b   1.000
_cell.length_c   1.000
_cell.angle_alpha   90.00
_cell.angle_beta   90.00
_cell.angle_gamma   90.00
#
_symmetry.space_group_name_H-M   'P 1'
#
loop_
_entity.id
_entity.type
_entity.pdbx_description
1 polymer ?
#
loop_
_entity_poly.entity_id
_entity_poly.type
_entity_poly.pdbx_seq_one_letter_code
_entity_poly.pdbx_strand_id
1 'polypeptide(L)'
;MSMGEVRRWESGALAHGVSDPFGQGPLPWLRGEPQYLEHEGQVIPWYVDLAASTGKAPRKPHLPGPRTADDVRRQIKGFAAKGAVSPGEAIDFRITVDPPQEFTVDIYRIGHYGGDGATQVSASPRLSGIAQPAPLAAGRTVSCHHWWQSWRLQIPPYWKSGAYVAVLTTADGYRSHVPFTVRDLEATADLLLLLPDITWQAYNLYPEDGRSGASLYHAWDDHGRLLGEEEAATTVSFDRPYAGAGLPLHIGHAYDFVRFAERYGYDLSYADARDLHAGRVDPTRYRGLVFPGHDEYWSRPMRRAAEAAREAGTSLVFLSSNTMYWQVDLTTSPTGDPDRLLSCRKRHGEPKSRSALWRDQGEPEQLLLGVQYAGRVPQPSPLVVRNAQHWLWEATGAAEGDEIADLVAGEADHYFPRVPLPESTERILLAHSPYESTDGRRCHQETSLYRAPSGAYVFASGTFAWSPALDRPGHVDSRIQRATANLLDRICKRD
;
A
#
# COMPACT_ATOMS: atom_id res chain seq x y z
N MET A 1 -38.92 -0.69 -32.46
CA MET A 1 -37.46 -0.53 -32.61
C MET A 1 -36.90 -0.41 -31.21
N SER A 2 -36.24 -1.48 -30.74
CA SER A 2 -35.81 -1.64 -29.36
C SER A 2 -34.54 -0.85 -29.08
N MET A 3 -34.55 -0.04 -28.01
CA MET A 3 -33.37 0.61 -27.44
C MET A 3 -32.36 -0.47 -27.02
N GLY A 4 -31.11 -0.30 -27.46
CA GLY A 4 -30.02 -1.23 -27.18
C GLY A 4 -29.64 -1.26 -25.71
N GLU A 5 -29.54 -2.47 -25.16
CA GLU A 5 -29.02 -2.75 -23.82
C GLU A 5 -27.56 -2.29 -23.70
N VAL A 6 -27.31 -1.34 -22.82
CA VAL A 6 -25.96 -1.03 -22.32
C VAL A 6 -25.49 -2.25 -21.54
N ARG A 7 -24.49 -2.97 -22.07
CA ARG A 7 -23.85 -4.08 -21.36
C ARG A 7 -23.35 -3.60 -20.00
N ARG A 8 -23.87 -4.24 -18.95
CA ARG A 8 -23.52 -4.02 -17.55
C ARG A 8 -22.05 -4.42 -17.36
N TRP A 9 -21.17 -3.43 -17.25
CA TRP A 9 -19.75 -3.66 -17.00
C TRP A 9 -19.56 -3.95 -15.50
N GLU A 10 -19.01 -5.11 -15.18
CA GLU A 10 -18.56 -5.46 -13.82
C GLU A 10 -17.17 -4.84 -13.59
N SER A 11 -16.95 -4.27 -12.40
CA SER A 11 -15.73 -3.55 -12.00
C SER A 11 -14.46 -4.29 -12.42
N GLY A 12 -13.52 -3.58 -13.06
CA GLY A 12 -12.26 -4.08 -13.61
C GLY A 12 -11.20 -4.46 -12.58
N ALA A 13 -11.61 -5.11 -11.49
CA ALA A 13 -10.71 -5.70 -10.50
C ALA A 13 -9.80 -6.82 -11.07
N LEU A 14 -9.96 -7.17 -12.35
CA LEU A 14 -9.23 -8.24 -13.05
C LEU A 14 -7.99 -7.76 -13.81
N ALA A 15 -7.56 -6.53 -13.57
CA ALA A 15 -6.64 -5.81 -14.45
C ALA A 15 -5.39 -5.31 -13.72
N HIS A 16 -4.88 -6.12 -12.80
CA HIS A 16 -3.67 -5.81 -12.05
C HIS A 16 -2.48 -6.61 -12.56
N GLY A 17 -1.49 -5.92 -13.14
CA GLY A 17 -0.16 -6.48 -13.47
C GLY A 17 0.58 -7.10 -12.28
N VAL A 18 0.15 -6.81 -11.05
CA VAL A 18 0.45 -7.55 -9.82
C VAL A 18 -0.85 -7.60 -9.01
N SER A 19 -1.60 -8.70 -9.10
CA SER A 19 -2.75 -8.91 -8.21
C SER A 19 -2.22 -9.08 -6.78
N ASP A 20 -2.61 -8.20 -5.86
CA ASP A 20 -2.44 -8.47 -4.43
C ASP A 20 -3.25 -9.74 -4.09
N PRO A 21 -2.61 -10.90 -3.86
CA PRO A 21 -3.37 -12.14 -3.67
C PRO A 21 -4.16 -12.12 -2.36
N PHE A 22 -3.90 -11.16 -1.48
CA PHE A 22 -4.51 -11.04 -0.17
C PHE A 22 -5.68 -10.03 -0.14
N GLY A 23 -5.85 -9.22 -1.19
CA GLY A 23 -6.81 -8.11 -1.23
C GLY A 23 -6.48 -6.97 -0.25
N GLN A 24 -7.49 -6.21 0.19
CA GLN A 24 -7.29 -5.12 1.17
C GLN A 24 -7.40 -5.55 2.63
N GLY A 25 -7.84 -6.78 2.92
CA GLY A 25 -8.17 -7.21 4.29
C GLY A 25 -9.38 -6.44 4.86
N PRO A 26 -9.96 -6.90 5.99
CA PRO A 26 -11.22 -6.37 6.50
C PRO A 26 -11.07 -4.96 7.03
N LEU A 27 -11.37 -3.99 6.17
CA LEU A 27 -11.40 -2.58 6.51
C LEU A 27 -12.73 -2.23 7.20
N PRO A 28 -12.73 -1.65 8.42
CA PRO A 28 -13.92 -1.43 9.23
C PRO A 28 -15.02 -0.62 8.53
N TRP A 29 -14.64 0.34 7.69
CA TRP A 29 -15.55 1.22 6.95
C TRP A 29 -16.13 0.59 5.67
N LEU A 30 -15.56 -0.52 5.21
CA LEU A 30 -16.14 -1.35 4.16
C LEU A 30 -17.22 -2.31 4.71
N ARG A 31 -17.42 -2.37 6.04
CA ARG A 31 -18.49 -3.17 6.65
C ARG A 31 -19.86 -2.51 6.41
N GLY A 32 -20.80 -3.28 5.86
CA GLY A 32 -22.24 -3.05 6.06
C GLY A 32 -22.69 -3.57 7.42
N GLU A 33 -23.94 -3.29 7.82
CA GLU A 33 -24.57 -3.82 9.04
C GLU A 33 -24.22 -5.31 9.27
N PRO A 34 -23.99 -5.73 10.53
CA PRO A 34 -23.42 -7.03 10.86
C PRO A 34 -24.35 -8.17 10.45
N GLN A 35 -24.16 -8.71 9.25
CA GLN A 35 -24.68 -10.02 8.89
C GLN A 35 -23.64 -11.09 9.26
N TYR A 36 -23.34 -11.19 10.56
CA TYR A 36 -22.76 -12.41 11.12
C TYR A 36 -23.92 -13.38 11.34
N LEU A 37 -24.19 -14.22 10.35
CA LEU A 37 -25.03 -15.40 10.54
C LEU A 37 -24.15 -16.63 10.37
N GLU A 38 -23.85 -17.26 11.51
CA GLU A 38 -23.36 -18.62 11.59
C GLU A 38 -24.41 -19.58 11.02
N HIS A 39 -24.14 -20.17 9.87
CA HIS A 39 -24.50 -21.56 9.61
C HIS A 39 -23.60 -22.14 8.51
N GLU A 40 -23.03 -23.32 8.81
CA GLU A 40 -22.20 -24.16 7.91
C GLU A 40 -20.73 -23.77 7.69
N GLY A 41 -20.05 -23.24 8.73
CA GLY A 41 -18.59 -23.41 8.87
C GLY A 41 -17.70 -22.79 7.79
N GLN A 42 -18.23 -21.98 6.89
CA GLN A 42 -17.46 -21.22 5.89
C GLN A 42 -17.72 -19.73 6.06
N VAL A 43 -16.70 -19.01 6.52
CA VAL A 43 -16.64 -17.55 6.49
C VAL A 43 -16.52 -17.14 5.01
N ILE A 44 -17.50 -16.40 4.49
CA ILE A 44 -17.40 -15.80 3.14
C ILE A 44 -16.98 -14.33 3.33
N PRO A 45 -15.71 -13.97 3.05
CA PRO A 45 -15.28 -12.58 3.06
C PRO A 45 -15.98 -11.81 1.93
N TRP A 46 -16.38 -10.57 2.19
CA TRP A 46 -16.73 -9.63 1.12
C TRP A 46 -15.43 -9.17 0.45
N TYR A 47 -14.89 -10.01 -0.44
CA TYR A 47 -13.93 -9.63 -1.48
C TYR A 47 -14.44 -10.19 -2.80
N VAL A 48 -14.08 -9.48 -3.88
CA VAL A 48 -14.38 -9.82 -5.27
C VAL A 48 -14.33 -11.33 -5.49
N ASP A 49 -15.45 -11.87 -5.96
CA ASP A 49 -15.69 -13.28 -6.25
C ASP A 49 -14.62 -13.82 -7.22
N LEU A 50 -13.72 -14.65 -6.70
CA LEU A 50 -12.79 -15.48 -7.47
C LEU A 50 -13.21 -16.95 -7.34
N ALA A 51 -14.45 -17.29 -7.69
CA ALA A 51 -14.81 -18.47 -8.48
C ALA A 51 -16.31 -18.80 -8.38
N ALA A 52 -17.10 -18.40 -9.38
CA ALA A 52 -18.30 -19.14 -9.77
C ALA A 52 -18.67 -18.87 -11.24
N SER A 53 -18.07 -19.64 -12.16
CA SER A 53 -18.76 -19.91 -13.42
C SER A 53 -19.76 -21.04 -13.20
N THR A 54 -20.93 -20.89 -13.85
CA THR A 54 -22.05 -21.84 -13.99
C THR A 54 -23.13 -21.85 -12.89
N GLY A 55 -24.17 -21.02 -13.07
CA GLY A 55 -25.48 -21.23 -12.44
C GLY A 55 -26.17 -19.94 -11.99
N LYS A 56 -27.40 -19.69 -12.46
CA LYS A 56 -28.23 -18.55 -12.02
C LYS A 56 -28.50 -18.66 -10.51
N ALA A 57 -27.85 -17.82 -9.71
CA ALA A 57 -28.17 -17.67 -8.29
C ALA A 57 -29.54 -16.95 -8.12
N PRO A 58 -30.37 -17.35 -7.14
CA PRO A 58 -31.66 -16.72 -6.88
C PRO A 58 -31.48 -15.30 -6.35
N ARG A 59 -32.39 -14.41 -6.76
CA ARG A 59 -32.37 -12.99 -6.42
C ARG A 59 -32.70 -12.80 -4.93
N LYS A 60 -31.70 -12.53 -4.09
CA LYS A 60 -31.88 -12.20 -2.67
C LYS A 60 -32.50 -10.80 -2.49
N PRO A 61 -33.37 -10.58 -1.49
CA PRO A 61 -33.95 -9.26 -1.22
C PRO A 61 -32.88 -8.26 -0.77
N HIS A 62 -32.94 -7.04 -1.32
CA HIS A 62 -32.06 -5.92 -0.95
C HIS A 62 -32.46 -5.38 0.42
N LEU A 63 -31.58 -5.53 1.41
CA LEU A 63 -31.60 -4.71 2.64
C LEU A 63 -30.69 -3.48 2.45
N PRO A 64 -30.99 -2.33 3.08
CA PRO A 64 -30.29 -1.07 2.87
C PRO A 64 -28.95 -1.06 3.62
N GLY A 65 -27.93 -1.67 3.02
CA GLY A 65 -26.53 -1.49 3.43
C GLY A 65 -25.87 -0.31 2.70
N PRO A 66 -24.76 0.23 3.24
CA PRO A 66 -23.93 1.20 2.53
C PRO A 66 -23.46 0.62 1.19
N ARG A 67 -23.44 1.46 0.14
CA ARG A 67 -23.09 1.07 -1.23
C ARG A 67 -21.75 1.69 -1.60
N THR A 68 -20.81 0.93 -2.16
CA THR A 68 -19.55 1.52 -2.64
C THR A 68 -19.81 2.38 -3.88
N ALA A 69 -19.29 3.61 -3.88
CA ALA A 69 -19.30 4.50 -5.04
C ALA A 69 -18.30 3.99 -6.10
N ASP A 70 -18.58 4.28 -7.36
CA ASP A 70 -17.77 3.83 -8.50
C ASP A 70 -17.28 5.01 -9.36
N ASP A 71 -16.23 4.77 -10.14
CA ASP A 71 -15.56 5.80 -10.96
C ASP A 71 -16.39 6.20 -12.20
N VAL A 72 -17.32 5.34 -12.61
CA VAL A 72 -18.15 5.52 -13.81
C VAL A 72 -19.30 6.49 -13.53
N ARG A 73 -20.02 6.28 -12.43
CA ARG A 73 -21.18 7.07 -12.02
C ARG A 73 -20.80 8.21 -11.09
N ARG A 74 -19.64 8.12 -10.42
CA ARG A 74 -19.07 9.18 -9.56
C ARG A 74 -20.05 9.66 -8.48
N GLN A 75 -20.78 8.72 -7.87
CA GLN A 75 -21.77 9.02 -6.83
C GLN A 75 -21.16 9.88 -5.73
N ILE A 76 -19.95 9.53 -5.29
CA ILE A 76 -19.08 10.39 -4.50
C ILE A 76 -17.61 9.97 -4.68
N LYS A 77 -16.72 10.92 -4.95
CA LYS A 77 -15.27 10.71 -5.02
C LYS A 77 -14.53 11.91 -4.48
N GLY A 78 -13.38 11.69 -3.86
CA GLY A 78 -12.57 12.79 -3.38
C GLY A 78 -11.11 12.44 -3.15
N PHE A 79 -10.33 13.46 -2.87
CA PHE A 79 -8.95 13.36 -2.42
C PHE A 79 -8.61 14.49 -1.45
N ALA A 80 -7.57 14.30 -0.66
CA ALA A 80 -7.00 15.34 0.17
C ALA A 80 -5.93 16.11 -0.63
N ALA A 81 -5.99 17.44 -0.61
CA ALA A 81 -5.03 18.29 -1.32
C ALA A 81 -3.59 18.07 -0.79
N LYS A 82 -3.44 17.94 0.53
CA LYS A 82 -2.24 17.43 1.18
C LYS A 82 -2.50 16.00 1.64
N GLY A 83 -1.64 15.05 1.24
CA GLY A 83 -1.77 13.65 1.67
C GLY A 83 -1.42 13.43 3.14
N ALA A 84 -0.68 14.38 3.73
CA ALA A 84 -0.26 14.34 5.12
C ALA A 84 -0.26 15.75 5.74
N VAL A 85 -0.51 15.79 7.04
CA VAL A 85 -0.76 17.02 7.82
C VAL A 85 -0.27 16.85 9.26
N SER A 86 0.11 17.94 9.92
CA SER A 86 0.55 17.92 11.32
C SER A 86 -0.58 18.29 12.28
N PRO A 87 -0.55 17.85 13.55
CA PRO A 87 -1.47 18.33 14.57
C PRO A 87 -1.48 19.87 14.66
N GLY A 88 -2.66 20.47 14.70
CA GLY A 88 -2.85 21.94 14.69
C GLY A 88 -2.94 22.57 13.28
N GLU A 89 -2.53 21.86 12.24
CA GLU A 89 -2.69 22.32 10.85
C GLU A 89 -4.09 21.98 10.29
N ALA A 90 -4.32 22.33 9.02
CA ALA A 90 -5.56 22.07 8.30
C ALA A 90 -5.32 21.12 7.12
N ILE A 91 -6.29 20.25 6.87
CA ILE A 91 -6.35 19.41 5.66
C ILE A 91 -7.58 19.75 4.83
N ASP A 92 -7.37 19.89 3.52
CA ASP A 92 -8.40 20.28 2.55
C ASP A 92 -8.84 19.10 1.72
N PHE A 93 -10.14 18.88 1.63
CA PHE A 93 -10.77 17.84 0.84
C PHE A 93 -11.46 18.44 -0.39
N ARG A 94 -11.24 17.81 -1.54
CA ARG A 94 -11.89 18.14 -2.81
C ARG A 94 -12.73 16.94 -3.22
N ILE A 95 -14.05 17.14 -3.24
CA ILE A 95 -15.03 16.07 -3.36
C ILE A 95 -16.00 16.42 -4.49
N THR A 96 -16.25 15.45 -5.35
CA THR A 96 -17.31 15.47 -6.36
C THR A 96 -18.45 14.53 -5.94
N VAL A 97 -19.68 14.95 -6.18
CA VAL A 97 -20.91 14.21 -5.88
C VAL A 97 -21.85 14.33 -7.07
N ASP A 98 -22.14 13.20 -7.72
CA ASP A 98 -22.94 13.16 -8.96
C ASP A 98 -24.00 12.02 -8.88
N PRO A 99 -25.30 12.32 -8.81
CA PRO A 99 -25.91 13.66 -8.88
C PRO A 99 -25.67 14.49 -7.60
N PRO A 100 -25.67 15.83 -7.68
CA PRO A 100 -25.51 16.71 -6.52
C PRO A 100 -26.50 16.41 -5.40
N GLN A 101 -26.00 16.21 -4.19
CA GLN A 101 -26.79 15.90 -2.99
C GLN A 101 -25.97 16.15 -1.72
N GLU A 102 -26.62 16.11 -0.56
CA GLU A 102 -25.91 16.19 0.73
C GLU A 102 -25.01 14.96 0.97
N PHE A 103 -23.92 15.16 1.70
CA PHE A 103 -23.04 14.09 2.16
C PHE A 103 -22.42 14.43 3.53
N THR A 104 -21.84 13.44 4.18
CA THR A 104 -21.04 13.57 5.42
C THR A 104 -19.65 13.01 5.22
N VAL A 105 -18.73 13.42 6.11
CA VAL A 105 -17.37 12.90 6.18
C VAL A 105 -17.08 12.45 7.60
N ASP A 106 -16.93 11.15 7.80
CA ASP A 106 -16.52 10.57 9.08
C ASP A 106 -15.01 10.28 9.06
N ILE A 107 -14.28 10.74 10.07
CA ILE A 107 -12.84 10.54 10.15
C ILE A 107 -12.52 9.40 11.10
N TYR A 108 -11.76 8.43 10.61
CA TYR A 108 -11.29 7.28 11.36
C TYR A 108 -9.77 7.30 11.49
N ARG A 109 -9.25 7.06 12.70
CA ARG A 109 -7.83 6.73 12.91
C ARG A 109 -7.67 5.22 12.83
N ILE A 110 -6.71 4.74 12.05
CA ILE A 110 -6.38 3.31 11.92
C ILE A 110 -5.57 2.86 13.13
N GLY A 111 -5.82 1.65 13.62
CA GLY A 111 -5.17 1.15 14.83
C GLY A 111 -5.76 -0.16 15.35
N HIS A 112 -5.25 -0.68 16.47
CA HIS A 112 -5.74 -1.95 17.01
C HIS A 112 -7.16 -1.85 17.60
N TYR A 113 -7.38 -0.88 18.51
CA TYR A 113 -8.66 -0.61 19.19
C TYR A 113 -9.42 -1.85 19.67
N GLY A 114 -8.77 -2.73 20.42
CA GLY A 114 -9.40 -3.95 20.94
C GLY A 114 -9.82 -4.96 19.85
N GLY A 115 -9.30 -4.83 18.64
CA GLY A 115 -9.64 -5.65 17.48
C GLY A 115 -10.50 -4.95 16.43
N ASP A 116 -11.06 -3.78 16.72
CA ASP A 116 -11.96 -3.06 15.80
C ASP A 116 -11.25 -2.51 14.56
N GLY A 117 -9.95 -2.22 14.64
CA GLY A 117 -9.14 -1.83 13.47
C GLY A 117 -9.13 -0.35 13.15
N ALA A 118 -10.10 0.39 13.67
CA ALA A 118 -10.15 1.83 13.61
C ALA A 118 -11.08 2.37 14.69
N THR A 119 -10.96 3.66 14.99
CA THR A 119 -11.93 4.38 15.80
C THR A 119 -12.33 5.67 15.10
N GLN A 120 -13.60 6.03 15.17
CA GLN A 120 -14.05 7.32 14.66
C GLN A 120 -13.59 8.42 15.62
N VAL A 121 -12.87 9.40 15.09
CA VAL A 121 -12.29 10.51 15.88
C VAL A 121 -12.98 11.85 15.63
N SER A 122 -13.71 11.98 14.52
CA SER A 122 -14.45 13.19 14.15
C SER A 122 -15.49 12.90 13.07
N ALA A 123 -16.41 13.83 12.88
CA ALA A 123 -17.41 13.83 11.83
C ALA A 123 -17.63 15.28 11.34
N SER A 124 -17.89 15.44 10.04
CA SER A 124 -18.33 16.71 9.49
C SER A 124 -19.80 16.99 9.82
N PRO A 125 -20.27 18.25 9.74
CA PRO A 125 -21.69 18.51 9.53
C PRO A 125 -22.15 17.92 8.19
N ARG A 126 -23.46 18.01 7.89
CA ARG A 126 -23.94 17.73 6.52
C ARG A 126 -23.40 18.81 5.57
N LEU A 127 -22.78 18.36 4.49
CA LEU A 127 -22.17 19.20 3.47
C LEU A 127 -22.98 19.10 2.18
N SER A 128 -23.11 20.20 1.46
CA SER A 128 -23.73 20.21 0.13
C SER A 128 -22.73 19.73 -0.91
N GLY A 129 -22.99 18.58 -1.53
CA GLY A 129 -22.19 18.03 -2.62
C GLY A 129 -22.58 18.61 -3.96
N ILE A 130 -21.57 18.88 -4.80
CA ILE A 130 -21.73 19.32 -6.18
C ILE A 130 -20.96 18.38 -7.11
N ALA A 131 -21.38 18.30 -8.36
CA ALA A 131 -20.57 17.70 -9.41
C ALA A 131 -19.43 18.66 -9.74
N GLN A 132 -18.20 18.25 -9.46
CA GLN A 132 -17.00 19.00 -9.85
C GLN A 132 -16.79 18.89 -11.37
N PRO A 133 -16.00 19.79 -11.99
CA PRO A 133 -15.67 19.67 -13.40
C PRO A 133 -14.97 18.34 -13.70
N ALA A 134 -15.06 17.87 -14.95
CA ALA A 134 -14.43 16.61 -15.34
C ALA A 134 -12.90 16.67 -15.11
N PRO A 135 -12.25 15.54 -14.72
CA PRO A 135 -10.80 15.48 -14.60
C PRO A 135 -10.10 15.99 -15.87
N LEU A 136 -9.00 16.71 -15.71
CA LEU A 136 -8.15 17.12 -16.83
C LEU A 136 -7.18 16.00 -17.16
N ALA A 137 -6.91 15.79 -18.44
CA ALA A 137 -5.91 14.85 -18.93
C ALA A 137 -4.91 15.57 -19.84
N ALA A 138 -3.62 15.49 -19.52
CA ALA A 138 -2.52 15.89 -20.40
C ALA A 138 -1.78 14.63 -20.86
N GLY A 139 -2.05 14.19 -22.10
CA GLY A 139 -1.74 12.82 -22.50
C GLY A 139 -2.50 11.83 -21.62
N ARG A 140 -1.79 10.92 -20.97
CA ARG A 140 -2.34 9.98 -19.98
C ARG A 140 -2.22 10.48 -18.53
N THR A 141 -1.73 11.69 -18.28
CA THR A 141 -1.62 12.24 -16.93
C THR A 141 -2.96 12.85 -16.51
N VAL A 142 -3.71 12.14 -15.67
CA VAL A 142 -5.01 12.61 -15.13
C VAL A 142 -4.81 13.45 -13.88
N SER A 143 -5.50 14.58 -13.77
CA SER A 143 -5.47 15.47 -12.59
C SER A 143 -6.80 16.18 -12.34
N CYS A 144 -7.14 16.31 -11.06
CA CYS A 144 -8.30 17.01 -10.50
C CYS A 144 -7.87 18.24 -9.67
N HIS A 145 -6.66 18.77 -9.88
CA HIS A 145 -6.11 19.91 -9.14
C HIS A 145 -6.94 21.21 -9.27
N HIS A 146 -7.89 21.27 -10.18
CA HIS A 146 -8.77 22.43 -10.41
C HIS A 146 -10.14 22.28 -9.69
N TRP A 147 -10.40 21.15 -9.03
CA TRP A 147 -11.61 20.98 -8.24
C TRP A 147 -11.64 21.95 -7.06
N TRP A 148 -12.82 22.52 -6.80
CA TRP A 148 -13.01 23.43 -5.68
C TRP A 148 -12.91 22.68 -4.35
N GLN A 149 -12.40 23.37 -3.32
CA GLN A 149 -12.38 22.85 -1.95
C GLN A 149 -13.83 22.62 -1.48
N SER A 150 -14.15 21.40 -1.08
CA SER A 150 -15.48 21.02 -0.58
C SER A 150 -15.56 21.14 0.93
N TRP A 151 -14.48 20.80 1.64
CA TRP A 151 -14.42 20.83 3.09
C TRP A 151 -12.99 21.01 3.58
N ARG A 152 -12.84 21.69 4.71
CA ARG A 152 -11.58 21.84 5.45
C ARG A 152 -11.77 21.28 6.84
N LEU A 153 -10.88 20.40 7.25
CA LEU A 153 -10.80 19.88 8.60
C LEU A 153 -9.60 20.51 9.30
N GLN A 154 -9.85 21.15 10.43
CA GLN A 154 -8.78 21.55 11.33
C GLN A 154 -8.38 20.35 12.17
N ILE A 155 -7.11 19.96 12.11
CA ILE A 155 -6.58 18.84 12.88
C ILE A 155 -6.38 19.31 14.31
N PRO A 156 -7.14 18.79 15.30
CA PRO A 156 -6.95 19.17 16.68
C PRO A 156 -5.53 18.85 17.15
N PRO A 157 -4.88 19.72 17.95
CA PRO A 157 -3.50 19.50 18.42
C PRO A 157 -3.28 18.23 19.23
N TYR A 158 -4.35 17.63 19.78
CA TYR A 158 -4.30 16.39 20.55
C TYR A 158 -4.44 15.12 19.69
N TRP A 159 -4.64 15.24 18.38
CA TRP A 159 -4.67 14.08 17.50
C TRP A 159 -3.31 13.41 17.46
N LYS A 160 -3.32 12.09 17.66
CA LYS A 160 -2.12 11.27 17.62
C LYS A 160 -1.61 11.13 16.19
N SER A 161 -0.30 10.95 16.01
CA SER A 161 0.21 10.49 14.73
C SER A 161 -0.42 9.15 14.34
N GLY A 162 -0.64 8.93 13.05
CA GLY A 162 -1.30 7.75 12.53
C GLY A 162 -1.67 7.84 11.07
N ALA A 163 -2.05 6.69 10.52
CA ALA A 163 -2.84 6.62 9.30
C ALA A 163 -4.31 6.92 9.62
N TYR A 164 -4.95 7.72 8.78
CA TYR A 164 -6.35 8.11 8.91
C TYR A 164 -7.09 7.88 7.59
N VAL A 165 -8.41 7.70 7.69
CA VAL A 165 -9.29 7.59 6.52
C VAL A 165 -10.50 8.49 6.75
N ALA A 166 -10.78 9.34 5.78
CA ALA A 166 -12.05 10.04 5.67
C ALA A 166 -13.04 9.19 4.87
N VAL A 167 -14.15 8.81 5.50
CA VAL A 167 -15.25 8.06 4.89
C VAL A 167 -16.30 9.05 4.42
N LEU A 168 -16.41 9.23 3.12
CA LEU A 168 -17.40 10.10 2.49
C LEU A 168 -18.69 9.31 2.31
N THR A 169 -19.84 9.80 2.80
CA THR A 169 -21.13 9.11 2.65
C THR A 169 -22.20 10.07 2.13
N THR A 170 -22.80 9.78 0.97
CA THR A 170 -23.93 10.56 0.43
C THR A 170 -25.23 10.28 1.17
N ALA A 171 -26.22 11.17 1.04
CA ALA A 171 -27.54 11.00 1.64
C ALA A 171 -28.26 9.71 1.20
N ASP A 172 -28.02 9.25 -0.03
CA ASP A 172 -28.51 7.96 -0.53
C ASP A 172 -27.60 6.76 -0.19
N GLY A 173 -26.56 6.96 0.62
CA GLY A 173 -25.76 5.88 1.22
C GLY A 173 -24.63 5.34 0.35
N TYR A 174 -24.20 6.06 -0.69
CA TYR A 174 -22.96 5.73 -1.40
C TYR A 174 -21.72 6.18 -0.62
N ARG A 175 -20.68 5.34 -0.59
CA ARG A 175 -19.44 5.57 0.13
C ARG A 175 -18.21 5.58 -0.75
N SER A 176 -17.30 6.50 -0.45
CA SER A 176 -15.93 6.53 -0.96
C SER A 176 -14.97 6.95 0.16
N HIS A 177 -13.69 6.66 0.00
CA HIS A 177 -12.69 6.84 1.04
C HIS A 177 -11.59 7.78 0.57
N VAL A 178 -10.96 8.45 1.52
CA VAL A 178 -9.77 9.27 1.27
C VAL A 178 -8.78 9.00 2.39
N PRO A 179 -7.71 8.21 2.15
CA PRO A 179 -6.65 8.05 3.12
C PRO A 179 -5.83 9.34 3.24
N PHE A 180 -5.35 9.62 4.45
CA PHE A 180 -4.38 10.68 4.72
C PHE A 180 -3.60 10.36 6.00
N THR A 181 -2.46 11.02 6.18
CA THR A 181 -1.58 10.78 7.33
C THR A 181 -1.59 11.98 8.25
N VAL A 182 -1.76 11.74 9.55
CA VAL A 182 -1.42 12.75 10.56
C VAL A 182 -0.03 12.41 11.05
N ARG A 183 0.93 13.25 10.71
CA ARG A 183 2.34 13.07 11.05
C ARG A 183 2.74 14.08 12.10
N ASP A 184 3.47 13.63 13.11
CA ASP A 184 4.08 14.53 14.08
C ASP A 184 5.60 14.48 13.89
N LEU A 185 6.16 15.53 13.30
CA LEU A 185 7.59 15.62 12.99
C LEU A 185 8.44 15.84 14.25
N GLU A 186 7.82 16.22 15.36
CA GLU A 186 8.50 16.43 16.65
C GLU A 186 8.39 15.20 17.56
N ALA A 187 7.62 14.19 17.18
CA ALA A 187 7.44 12.97 17.97
C ALA A 187 8.77 12.24 18.24
N THR A 188 8.84 11.57 19.39
CA THR A 188 10.02 10.83 19.87
C THR A 188 9.76 9.32 19.89
N ALA A 189 9.08 8.80 18.87
CA ALA A 189 8.79 7.36 18.79
C ALA A 189 10.04 6.55 18.49
N ASP A 190 10.06 5.29 18.91
CA ASP A 190 11.16 4.37 18.60
C ASP A 190 11.17 3.98 17.11
N LEU A 191 10.00 3.80 16.50
CA LEU A 191 9.85 3.35 15.12
C LEU A 191 9.13 4.40 14.25
N LEU A 192 9.61 4.58 13.01
CA LEU A 192 8.92 5.33 11.98
C LEU A 192 8.31 4.37 10.96
N LEU A 193 6.98 4.38 10.84
CA LEU A 193 6.27 3.70 9.78
C LEU A 193 6.20 4.60 8.53
N LEU A 194 6.75 4.13 7.42
CA LEU A 194 6.71 4.82 6.14
C LEU A 194 5.61 4.24 5.26
N LEU A 195 4.57 5.03 5.01
CA LEU A 195 3.47 4.64 4.14
C LEU A 195 3.87 4.83 2.67
N PRO A 196 3.73 3.80 1.81
CA PRO A 196 4.28 3.80 0.45
C PRO A 196 3.37 4.56 -0.53
N ASP A 197 3.06 5.83 -0.23
CA ASP A 197 2.11 6.65 -0.97
C ASP A 197 2.54 6.93 -2.43
N ILE A 198 3.85 6.91 -2.70
CA ILE A 198 4.42 6.93 -4.05
C ILE A 198 4.03 5.67 -4.84
N THR A 199 4.23 4.49 -4.25
CA THR A 199 3.83 3.22 -4.88
C THR A 199 2.31 3.13 -5.04
N TRP A 200 1.55 3.53 -4.03
CA TRP A 200 0.09 3.64 -4.14
C TRP A 200 -0.36 4.52 -5.31
N GLN A 201 0.31 5.65 -5.53
CA GLN A 201 -0.03 6.55 -6.63
C GLN A 201 0.42 6.02 -7.99
N ALA A 202 1.55 5.31 -8.04
CA ALA A 202 2.04 4.63 -9.23
C ALA A 202 1.02 3.62 -9.78
N TYR A 203 0.32 2.90 -8.90
CA TYR A 203 -0.70 1.91 -9.25
C TYR A 203 -2.11 2.50 -9.45
N ASN A 204 -2.35 3.76 -9.06
CA ASN A 204 -3.68 4.36 -9.10
C ASN A 204 -4.17 4.55 -10.55
N LEU A 205 -5.15 3.75 -10.98
CA LEU A 205 -5.76 3.78 -12.33
C LEU A 205 -6.87 4.83 -12.48
N TYR A 206 -7.04 5.74 -11.51
CA TYR A 206 -8.17 6.66 -11.52
C TYR A 206 -8.23 7.57 -12.77
N PRO A 207 -9.44 7.80 -13.33
CA PRO A 207 -10.67 7.07 -13.03
C PRO A 207 -10.72 5.70 -13.73
N GLU A 208 -11.19 4.68 -13.02
CA GLU A 208 -11.51 3.37 -13.61
C GLU A 208 -12.86 3.41 -14.34
N ASP A 209 -12.97 4.34 -15.30
CA ASP A 209 -14.18 4.62 -16.07
C ASP A 209 -14.22 3.90 -17.43
N GLY A 210 -13.19 3.12 -17.73
CA GLY A 210 -13.03 2.45 -19.01
C GLY A 210 -12.65 3.38 -20.16
N ARG A 211 -12.15 4.60 -19.90
CA ARG A 211 -11.89 5.60 -20.96
C ARG A 211 -10.65 6.44 -20.72
N SER A 212 -10.48 7.02 -19.52
CA SER A 212 -9.52 8.10 -19.29
C SER A 212 -8.50 7.82 -18.19
N GLY A 213 -8.75 6.82 -17.34
CA GLY A 213 -7.83 6.42 -16.29
C GLY A 213 -6.48 5.92 -16.77
N ALA A 214 -5.45 6.26 -16.02
CA ALA A 214 -4.11 5.74 -16.23
C ALA A 214 -3.27 5.71 -14.95
N SER A 215 -2.44 4.69 -14.86
CA SER A 215 -1.39 4.46 -13.85
C SER A 215 -0.05 4.28 -14.55
N LEU A 216 1.01 3.97 -13.80
CA LEU A 216 2.32 3.59 -14.36
C LEU A 216 2.38 2.13 -14.86
N TYR A 217 1.27 1.41 -14.80
CA TYR A 217 1.14 0.02 -15.25
C TYR A 217 0.08 -0.19 -16.32
N HIS A 218 -1.01 0.58 -16.25
CA HIS A 218 -2.15 0.42 -17.13
C HIS A 218 -2.72 1.76 -17.55
N ALA A 219 -3.38 1.80 -18.70
CA ALA A 219 -4.16 2.93 -19.16
C ALA A 219 -5.35 2.45 -19.98
N TRP A 220 -6.39 3.25 -20.06
CA TRP A 220 -7.50 3.01 -20.97
C TRP A 220 -7.20 3.59 -22.35
N ASP A 221 -7.66 2.90 -23.40
CA ASP A 221 -7.76 3.48 -24.75
C ASP A 221 -9.16 4.00 -25.05
N ASP A 222 -9.30 4.73 -26.16
CA ASP A 222 -10.57 5.33 -26.60
C ASP A 222 -11.67 4.30 -26.90
N HIS A 223 -11.32 3.01 -27.03
CA HIS A 223 -12.24 1.90 -27.28
C HIS A 223 -12.60 1.13 -26.00
N GLY A 224 -12.11 1.59 -24.83
CA GLY A 224 -12.32 0.95 -23.53
C GLY A 224 -11.59 -0.37 -23.35
N ARG A 225 -10.48 -0.56 -24.06
CA ARG A 225 -9.54 -1.65 -23.77
C ARG A 225 -8.52 -1.18 -22.75
N LEU A 226 -8.17 -2.07 -21.84
CA LEU A 226 -7.09 -1.82 -20.91
C LEU A 226 -5.75 -2.15 -21.56
N LEU A 227 -4.88 -1.16 -21.60
CA LEU A 227 -3.53 -1.26 -22.13
C LEU A 227 -2.55 -1.71 -21.03
N GLY A 228 -1.47 -2.35 -21.45
CA GLY A 228 -0.38 -2.77 -20.57
C GLY A 228 0.68 -1.68 -20.34
N GLU A 229 1.76 -2.07 -19.67
CA GLU A 229 2.83 -1.16 -19.21
C GLU A 229 3.47 -0.34 -20.34
N GLU A 230 3.61 -0.92 -21.55
CA GLU A 230 4.23 -0.25 -22.71
C GLU A 230 3.46 0.97 -23.22
N GLU A 231 2.18 1.06 -22.86
CA GLU A 231 1.31 2.17 -23.21
C GLU A 231 0.69 2.81 -21.96
N ALA A 232 1.26 2.56 -20.78
CA ALA A 232 0.81 3.19 -19.55
C ALA A 232 1.17 4.69 -19.52
N ALA A 233 0.75 5.41 -18.48
CA ALA A 233 1.26 6.75 -18.24
C ALA A 233 2.73 6.67 -17.80
N THR A 234 3.55 7.63 -18.23
CA THR A 234 4.90 7.82 -17.68
C THR A 234 4.92 8.79 -16.51
N THR A 235 3.85 9.55 -16.33
CA THR A 235 3.66 10.52 -15.25
C THR A 235 2.24 10.46 -14.72
N VAL A 236 2.09 10.51 -13.40
CA VAL A 236 0.80 10.53 -12.70
C VAL A 236 0.78 11.64 -11.66
N SER A 237 -0.39 12.25 -11.43
CA SER A 237 -0.55 13.35 -10.46
C SER A 237 -1.12 12.83 -9.14
N PHE A 238 -0.67 13.34 -8.00
CA PHE A 238 -1.28 13.11 -6.67
C PHE A 238 -2.60 13.88 -6.47
N ASP A 239 -2.90 14.85 -7.34
CA ASP A 239 -4.11 15.67 -7.25
C ASP A 239 -5.33 14.97 -7.85
N ARG A 240 -5.59 13.73 -7.45
CA ARG A 240 -6.72 12.92 -7.93
C ARG A 240 -7.17 11.90 -6.89
N PRO A 241 -8.44 11.50 -6.89
CA PRO A 241 -8.92 10.38 -6.08
C PRO A 241 -8.17 9.08 -6.36
N TYR A 242 -8.26 8.14 -5.41
CA TYR A 242 -7.96 6.73 -5.70
C TYR A 242 -9.14 6.09 -6.42
N ALA A 243 -8.84 5.18 -7.34
CA ALA A 243 -9.83 4.42 -8.09
C ALA A 243 -10.74 3.57 -7.20
N GLY A 244 -11.88 3.12 -7.75
CA GLY A 244 -12.81 2.21 -7.08
C GLY A 244 -13.38 2.77 -5.77
N ALA A 245 -13.12 2.09 -4.65
CA ALA A 245 -13.61 2.52 -3.34
C ALA A 245 -12.94 3.80 -2.78
N GLY A 246 -11.95 4.38 -3.47
CA GLY A 246 -11.17 5.52 -2.94
C GLY A 246 -10.01 5.08 -2.04
N LEU A 247 -9.61 3.81 -2.13
CA LEU A 247 -8.51 3.25 -1.35
C LEU A 247 -7.39 2.77 -2.28
N PRO A 248 -6.12 2.98 -1.91
CA PRO A 248 -4.98 2.46 -2.66
C PRO A 248 -5.00 0.94 -2.80
N LEU A 249 -4.41 0.46 -3.89
CA LEU A 249 -3.97 -0.93 -3.99
C LEU A 249 -2.90 -1.20 -2.91
N HIS A 250 -2.90 -2.39 -2.31
CA HIS A 250 -1.97 -2.80 -1.25
C HIS A 250 -2.07 -2.06 0.10
N ILE A 251 -3.05 -1.17 0.31
CA ILE A 251 -3.21 -0.46 1.60
C ILE A 251 -3.39 -1.43 2.79
N GLY A 252 -3.95 -2.62 2.54
CA GLY A 252 -4.15 -3.65 3.55
C GLY A 252 -2.86 -4.08 4.26
N HIS A 253 -1.71 -4.05 3.58
CA HIS A 253 -0.43 -4.43 4.18
C HIS A 253 -0.02 -3.48 5.31
N ALA A 254 -0.20 -2.17 5.09
CA ALA A 254 0.01 -1.16 6.13
C ALA A 254 -1.00 -1.32 7.28
N TYR A 255 -2.26 -1.62 6.95
CA TYR A 255 -3.31 -1.85 7.94
C TYR A 255 -2.99 -3.06 8.85
N ASP A 256 -2.55 -4.18 8.29
CA ASP A 256 -2.19 -5.38 9.04
C ASP A 256 -1.01 -5.11 10.00
N PHE A 257 0.04 -4.43 9.52
CA PHE A 257 1.16 -4.05 10.37
C PHE A 257 0.75 -3.09 11.48
N VAL A 258 -0.03 -2.04 11.19
CA VAL A 258 -0.47 -1.05 12.19
C VAL A 258 -1.23 -1.73 13.32
N ARG A 259 -2.16 -2.63 12.99
CA ARG A 259 -2.93 -3.37 13.99
C ARG A 259 -2.06 -4.30 14.83
N PHE A 260 -1.13 -5.01 14.19
CA PHE A 260 -0.16 -5.84 14.90
C PHE A 260 0.69 -4.99 15.85
N ALA A 261 1.28 -3.91 15.36
CA ALA A 261 2.23 -3.12 16.11
C ALA A 261 1.57 -2.42 17.31
N GLU A 262 0.38 -1.83 17.13
CA GLU A 262 -0.36 -1.23 18.23
C GLU A 262 -0.89 -2.26 19.23
N ARG A 263 -1.26 -3.48 18.79
CA ARG A 263 -1.64 -4.57 19.70
C ARG A 263 -0.48 -4.96 20.63
N TYR A 264 0.73 -4.97 20.09
CA TYR A 264 1.95 -5.30 20.83
C TYR A 264 2.54 -4.10 21.60
N GLY A 265 1.95 -2.91 21.45
CA GLY A 265 2.33 -1.70 22.19
C GLY A 265 3.59 -1.01 21.69
N TYR A 266 3.99 -1.21 20.43
CA TYR A 266 5.12 -0.48 19.85
C TYR A 266 4.79 1.00 19.68
N ASP A 267 5.77 1.86 19.98
CA ASP A 267 5.65 3.30 19.80
C ASP A 267 5.97 3.68 18.36
N LEU A 268 4.96 4.20 17.65
CA LEU A 268 4.99 4.47 16.21
C LEU A 268 4.79 5.95 15.90
N SER A 269 5.71 6.51 15.10
CA SER A 269 5.45 7.69 14.28
C SER A 269 5.13 7.29 12.85
N TYR A 270 4.47 8.18 12.11
CA TYR A 270 4.02 7.92 10.75
C TYR A 270 4.49 9.04 9.82
N ALA A 271 4.95 8.65 8.63
CA ALA A 271 5.24 9.57 7.54
C ALA A 271 4.91 8.93 6.20
N ASP A 272 4.66 9.76 5.19
CA ASP A 272 4.52 9.30 3.81
C ASP A 272 5.90 9.12 3.17
N ALA A 273 6.03 8.25 2.17
CA ALA A 273 7.26 8.10 1.38
C ALA A 273 7.71 9.43 0.75
N ARG A 274 6.76 10.31 0.38
CA ARG A 274 7.06 11.68 -0.06
C ARG A 274 7.68 12.58 1.01
N ASP A 275 7.51 12.30 2.30
CA ASP A 275 8.17 13.05 3.37
C ASP A 275 9.63 12.66 3.51
N LEU A 276 9.95 11.38 3.31
CA LEU A 276 11.32 10.91 3.19
C LEU A 276 11.99 11.48 1.93
N HIS A 277 11.27 11.52 0.80
CA HIS A 277 11.75 12.17 -0.42
C HIS A 277 12.11 13.64 -0.21
N ALA A 278 11.21 14.40 0.40
CA ALA A 278 11.35 15.84 0.59
C ALA A 278 12.28 16.23 1.76
N GLY A 279 12.81 15.24 2.50
CA GLY A 279 13.62 15.49 3.70
C GLY A 279 12.83 16.16 4.82
N ARG A 280 11.50 15.99 4.87
CA ARG A 280 10.64 16.55 5.93
C ARG A 280 10.76 15.77 7.23
N VAL A 281 11.09 14.48 7.14
CA VAL A 281 11.38 13.62 8.28
C VAL A 281 12.87 13.31 8.31
N ASP A 282 13.47 13.42 9.49
CA ASP A 282 14.83 12.95 9.72
C ASP A 282 14.77 11.48 10.18
N PRO A 283 15.13 10.51 9.31
CA PRO A 283 15.06 9.10 9.65
C PRO A 283 16.07 8.68 10.73
N THR A 284 17.14 9.46 10.96
CA THR A 284 18.20 9.11 11.92
C THR A 284 17.75 9.23 13.38
N ARG A 285 16.62 9.91 13.62
CA ARG A 285 16.02 10.07 14.95
C ARG A 285 15.38 8.80 15.49
N TYR A 286 15.11 7.83 14.62
CA TYR A 286 14.39 6.60 14.96
C TYR A 286 15.35 5.44 15.14
N ARG A 287 14.95 4.45 15.96
CA ARG A 287 15.67 3.18 16.09
C ARG A 287 15.47 2.30 14.88
N GLY A 288 14.28 2.36 14.28
CA GLY A 288 13.95 1.59 13.09
C GLY A 288 12.98 2.30 12.15
N LEU A 289 13.22 2.17 10.85
CA LEU A 289 12.25 2.48 9.80
C LEU A 289 11.53 1.20 9.39
N VAL A 290 10.21 1.23 9.33
CA VAL A 290 9.39 0.10 8.88
C VAL A 290 8.69 0.44 7.57
N PHE A 291 8.87 -0.44 6.59
CA PHE A 291 8.21 -0.43 5.29
C PHE A 291 7.21 -1.59 5.26
N PRO A 292 5.91 -1.34 5.51
CA PRO A 292 4.98 -2.38 5.94
C PRO A 292 4.35 -3.15 4.78
N GLY A 293 4.69 -2.86 3.54
CA GLY A 293 4.01 -3.46 2.39
C GLY A 293 4.78 -3.22 1.11
N HIS A 294 4.08 -3.41 -0.01
CA HIS A 294 4.69 -3.25 -1.32
C HIS A 294 5.16 -1.81 -1.56
N ASP A 295 6.48 -1.62 -1.65
CA ASP A 295 7.12 -0.32 -1.78
C ASP A 295 8.11 -0.31 -2.98
N GLU A 296 7.54 -0.48 -4.17
CA GLU A 296 8.27 -0.71 -5.43
C GLU A 296 8.98 0.52 -5.99
N TYR A 297 8.38 1.72 -5.82
CA TYR A 297 8.81 2.94 -6.49
C TYR A 297 9.55 3.87 -5.54
N TRP A 298 10.85 4.06 -5.80
CA TRP A 298 11.74 4.80 -4.93
C TRP A 298 12.42 5.95 -5.66
N SER A 299 12.40 7.12 -5.05
CA SER A 299 13.18 8.26 -5.53
C SER A 299 14.63 8.21 -5.04
N ARG A 300 15.54 8.89 -5.74
CA ARG A 300 16.94 9.00 -5.29
C ARG A 300 17.07 9.59 -3.88
N PRO A 301 16.39 10.68 -3.51
CA PRO A 301 16.45 11.21 -2.16
C PRO A 301 16.02 10.21 -1.08
N MET A 302 14.96 9.41 -1.33
CA MET A 302 14.51 8.39 -0.37
C MET A 302 15.58 7.33 -0.12
N ARG A 303 16.18 6.78 -1.19
CA ARG A 303 17.23 5.78 -1.05
C ARG A 303 18.41 6.33 -0.26
N ARG A 304 18.87 7.54 -0.59
CA ARG A 304 19.98 8.19 0.12
C ARG A 304 19.65 8.45 1.59
N ALA A 305 18.42 8.85 1.90
CA ALA A 305 17.97 9.04 3.28
C ALA A 305 17.96 7.71 4.06
N ALA A 306 17.49 6.62 3.46
CA ALA A 306 17.51 5.29 4.09
C ALA A 306 18.93 4.74 4.28
N GLU A 307 19.81 4.92 3.29
CA GLU A 307 21.23 4.56 3.40
C GLU A 307 21.92 5.37 4.51
N ALA A 308 21.71 6.68 4.55
CA ALA A 308 22.27 7.54 5.61
C ALA A 308 21.73 7.17 7.00
N ALA A 309 20.44 6.82 7.11
CA ALA A 309 19.85 6.33 8.35
C ALA A 309 20.51 5.03 8.82
N ARG A 310 20.73 4.09 7.90
CA ARG A 310 21.46 2.84 8.18
C ARG A 310 22.87 3.15 8.69
N GLU A 311 23.62 4.04 8.03
CA GLU A 311 24.96 4.43 8.46
C GLU A 311 24.98 5.14 9.82
N ALA A 312 23.89 5.83 10.19
CA ALA A 312 23.72 6.47 11.50
C ALA A 312 23.27 5.50 12.61
N GLY A 313 22.97 4.24 12.28
CA GLY A 313 22.55 3.21 13.25
C GLY A 313 21.04 2.93 13.29
N THR A 314 20.24 3.60 12.45
CA THR A 314 18.81 3.30 12.31
C THR A 314 18.61 2.01 11.53
N SER A 315 17.87 1.06 12.12
CA SER A 315 17.55 -0.22 11.50
C SER A 315 16.49 -0.06 10.39
N LEU A 316 16.49 -0.93 9.38
CA LEU A 316 15.53 -0.92 8.28
C LEU A 316 14.77 -2.24 8.23
N VAL A 317 13.44 -2.19 8.19
CA VAL A 317 12.58 -3.38 8.23
C VAL A 317 11.63 -3.36 7.03
N PHE A 318 11.85 -4.25 6.07
CA PHE A 318 11.07 -4.40 4.85
C PHE A 318 10.17 -5.64 4.94
N LEU A 319 8.86 -5.44 5.06
CA LEU A 319 7.86 -6.49 5.27
C LEU A 319 7.17 -6.94 3.98
N SER A 320 7.82 -6.71 2.83
CA SER A 320 7.36 -7.14 1.52
C SER A 320 8.54 -7.61 0.65
N SER A 321 8.27 -8.02 -0.59
CA SER A 321 9.24 -8.15 -1.69
C SER A 321 9.10 -7.01 -2.69
N ASN A 322 9.97 -7.03 -3.72
CA ASN A 322 9.97 -6.08 -4.83
C ASN A 322 10.05 -4.63 -4.36
N THR A 323 10.82 -4.41 -3.29
CA THR A 323 11.07 -3.07 -2.74
C THR A 323 12.16 -2.39 -3.55
N MET A 324 12.00 -1.09 -3.83
CA MET A 324 13.01 -0.27 -4.51
C MET A 324 13.40 -0.81 -5.90
N TYR A 325 12.42 -1.31 -6.66
CA TYR A 325 12.66 -1.85 -7.99
C TYR A 325 12.81 -0.73 -9.04
N TRP A 326 11.87 0.22 -9.04
CA TRP A 326 11.85 1.34 -9.97
C TRP A 326 12.37 2.62 -9.34
N GLN A 327 13.25 3.31 -10.07
CA GLN A 327 13.65 4.68 -9.79
C GLN A 327 12.58 5.65 -10.31
N VAL A 328 12.16 6.59 -9.47
CA VAL A 328 11.18 7.63 -9.84
C VAL A 328 11.67 9.03 -9.53
N ASP A 329 11.05 10.00 -10.19
CA ASP A 329 11.22 11.42 -9.92
C ASP A 329 9.89 12.06 -9.51
N LEU A 330 9.96 13.00 -8.57
CA LEU A 330 8.84 13.80 -8.12
C LEU A 330 9.07 15.26 -8.53
N THR A 331 8.05 15.88 -9.10
CA THR A 331 8.11 17.25 -9.60
C THR A 331 6.86 18.06 -9.22
N THR A 332 6.95 19.37 -9.41
CA THR A 332 5.91 20.34 -9.04
C THR A 332 4.65 20.18 -9.91
N SER A 333 3.47 20.31 -9.29
CA SER A 333 2.19 20.38 -10.02
C SER A 333 2.09 21.66 -10.87
N PRO A 334 1.12 21.71 -11.82
CA PRO A 334 0.74 22.96 -12.48
C PRO A 334 0.28 24.08 -11.52
N THR A 335 -0.15 23.74 -10.30
CA THR A 335 -0.52 24.72 -9.26
C THR A 335 0.66 25.26 -8.47
N GLY A 336 1.89 24.76 -8.72
CA GLY A 336 3.10 25.20 -8.02
C GLY A 336 3.43 24.39 -6.75
N ASP A 337 2.63 23.38 -6.42
CA ASP A 337 2.86 22.54 -5.23
C ASP A 337 3.96 21.50 -5.53
N PRO A 338 5.02 21.39 -4.70
CA PRO A 338 6.11 20.44 -4.93
C PRO A 338 5.65 19.00 -4.74
N ASP A 339 6.36 18.06 -5.36
CA ASP A 339 6.19 16.61 -5.16
C ASP A 339 4.79 16.07 -5.49
N ARG A 340 4.12 16.66 -6.48
CA ARG A 340 2.74 16.32 -6.88
C ARG A 340 2.62 15.60 -8.22
N LEU A 341 3.69 15.57 -9.02
CA LEU A 341 3.78 14.77 -10.23
C LEU A 341 4.84 13.69 -10.05
N LEU A 342 4.43 12.43 -10.17
CA LEU A 342 5.28 11.24 -10.08
C LEU A 342 5.58 10.74 -11.49
N SER A 343 6.86 10.68 -11.85
CA SER A 343 7.31 10.19 -13.15
C SER A 343 8.18 8.94 -13.01
N CYS A 344 7.91 7.93 -13.84
CA CYS A 344 8.76 6.76 -14.01
C CYS A 344 8.87 6.43 -15.49
N ARG A 345 10.10 6.36 -16.01
CA ARG A 345 10.36 6.02 -17.41
C ARG A 345 10.77 4.56 -17.51
N LYS A 346 9.84 3.65 -17.26
CA LYS A 346 10.11 2.20 -17.27
C LYS A 346 10.75 1.75 -18.59
N ARG A 347 10.15 2.15 -19.73
CA ARG A 347 10.61 1.79 -21.09
C ARG A 347 10.37 2.85 -22.19
N HIS A 348 9.91 4.06 -21.83
CA HIS A 348 9.73 5.14 -22.80
C HIS A 348 11.01 6.00 -22.91
N GLY A 349 11.76 5.79 -23.99
CA GLY A 349 12.97 6.52 -24.34
C GLY A 349 13.66 5.88 -25.55
N GLU A 350 14.65 6.56 -26.13
CA GLU A 350 15.44 6.00 -27.23
C GLU A 350 15.98 4.60 -26.87
N PRO A 351 16.20 3.69 -27.85
CA PRO A 351 16.70 2.31 -27.63
C PRO A 351 18.01 2.18 -26.83
N LYS A 352 18.67 3.31 -26.52
CA LYS A 352 19.93 3.42 -25.78
C LYS A 352 19.79 4.02 -24.37
N SER A 353 18.59 4.44 -23.95
CA SER A 353 18.38 4.94 -22.59
C SER A 353 18.32 3.77 -21.60
N ARG A 354 19.06 3.88 -20.48
CA ARG A 354 18.99 2.89 -19.39
C ARG A 354 17.58 2.86 -18.81
N SER A 355 17.06 1.67 -18.51
CA SER A 355 15.73 1.52 -17.90
C SER A 355 15.66 2.26 -16.56
N ALA A 356 14.46 2.56 -16.08
CA ALA A 356 14.29 3.14 -14.74
C ALA A 356 14.60 2.15 -13.60
N LEU A 357 15.08 0.93 -13.85
CA LEU A 357 15.43 -0.01 -12.79
C LEU A 357 16.67 0.45 -12.02
N TRP A 358 16.63 0.39 -10.70
CA TRP A 358 17.76 0.75 -9.84
C TRP A 358 19.03 -0.04 -10.17
N ARG A 359 18.90 -1.34 -10.42
CA ARG A 359 20.01 -2.23 -10.82
C ARG A 359 20.64 -1.85 -12.17
N ASP A 360 19.85 -1.36 -13.12
CA ASP A 360 20.38 -0.92 -14.43
C ASP A 360 21.11 0.42 -14.34
N GLN A 361 20.86 1.18 -13.28
CA GLN A 361 21.60 2.41 -12.94
C GLN A 361 22.90 2.14 -12.16
N GLY A 362 23.25 0.87 -11.94
CA GLY A 362 24.45 0.46 -11.19
C GLY A 362 24.24 0.42 -9.68
N GLU A 363 22.99 0.50 -9.22
CA GLU A 363 22.66 0.52 -7.80
C GLU A 363 21.58 -0.54 -7.50
N PRO A 364 21.88 -1.84 -7.61
CA PRO A 364 20.90 -2.89 -7.33
C PRO A 364 20.36 -2.81 -5.90
N GLU A 365 19.14 -3.31 -5.73
CA GLU A 365 18.37 -3.32 -4.50
C GLU A 365 19.11 -4.10 -3.41
N GLN A 366 19.80 -5.18 -3.82
CA GLN A 366 20.61 -6.02 -2.95
C GLN A 366 21.68 -5.24 -2.19
N LEU A 367 22.20 -4.12 -2.72
CA LEU A 367 23.19 -3.28 -2.02
C LEU A 367 22.68 -2.65 -0.72
N LEU A 368 21.35 -2.59 -0.54
CA LEU A 368 20.73 -2.12 0.69
C LEU A 368 19.93 -3.23 1.35
N LEU A 369 19.17 -4.04 0.61
CA LEU A 369 18.25 -5.04 1.17
C LEU A 369 18.93 -6.38 1.51
N GLY A 370 20.09 -6.69 0.92
CA GLY A 370 20.76 -8.00 1.04
C GLY A 370 20.18 -9.12 0.16
N VAL A 371 19.02 -8.85 -0.47
CA VAL A 371 18.32 -9.64 -1.51
C VAL A 371 17.69 -8.66 -2.51
N GLN A 372 17.20 -9.14 -3.66
CA GLN A 372 16.52 -8.29 -4.65
C GLN A 372 15.45 -9.07 -5.43
N TYR A 373 14.57 -8.35 -6.12
CA TYR A 373 13.44 -8.94 -6.84
C TYR A 373 13.85 -10.06 -7.80
N ALA A 374 13.21 -11.22 -7.61
CA ALA A 374 13.42 -12.46 -8.36
C ALA A 374 12.27 -12.78 -9.31
N GLY A 375 11.05 -12.34 -9.01
CA GLY A 375 9.90 -12.48 -9.89
C GLY A 375 8.58 -12.67 -9.15
N ARG A 376 7.51 -12.76 -9.92
CA ARG A 376 6.17 -13.05 -9.44
C ARG A 376 6.03 -14.50 -8.97
N VAL A 377 5.22 -14.69 -7.95
CA VAL A 377 4.84 -15.97 -7.37
C VAL A 377 3.38 -16.24 -7.76
N PRO A 378 3.12 -16.94 -8.88
CA PRO A 378 1.77 -17.13 -9.42
C PRO A 378 0.88 -18.01 -8.53
N GLN A 379 1.48 -18.94 -7.79
CA GLN A 379 0.79 -19.80 -6.82
C GLN A 379 1.52 -19.70 -5.49
N PRO A 380 0.82 -19.43 -4.37
CA PRO A 380 1.43 -19.43 -3.06
C PRO A 380 2.22 -20.72 -2.80
N SER A 381 3.40 -20.57 -2.19
CA SER A 381 4.31 -21.66 -1.83
C SER A 381 4.70 -21.52 -0.36
N PRO A 382 5.09 -22.61 0.31
CA PRO A 382 5.50 -22.53 1.71
C PRO A 382 6.82 -21.76 1.86
N LEU A 383 6.93 -20.94 2.91
CA LEU A 383 8.21 -20.43 3.38
C LEU A 383 8.91 -21.54 4.17
N VAL A 384 10.14 -21.86 3.80
CA VAL A 384 10.95 -22.90 4.45
C VAL A 384 11.91 -22.25 5.43
N VAL A 385 11.72 -22.52 6.72
CA VAL A 385 12.52 -21.95 7.81
C VAL A 385 13.96 -22.45 7.73
N ARG A 386 14.92 -21.51 7.81
CA ARG A 386 16.37 -21.75 7.83
C ARG A 386 17.03 -21.04 8.99
N ASN A 387 18.14 -21.63 9.45
CA ASN A 387 18.88 -21.16 10.61
C ASN A 387 17.98 -21.01 11.84
N ALA A 388 17.17 -22.03 12.13
CA ALA A 388 16.14 -22.00 13.18
C ALA A 388 16.68 -21.71 14.60
N GLN A 389 17.99 -21.86 14.84
CA GLN A 389 18.64 -21.51 16.10
C GLN A 389 18.92 -20.00 16.24
N HIS A 390 18.74 -19.21 15.18
CA HIS A 390 18.91 -17.77 15.22
C HIS A 390 17.82 -17.11 16.09
N TRP A 391 18.18 -16.05 16.82
CA TRP A 391 17.29 -15.38 17.78
C TRP A 391 15.97 -14.88 17.17
N LEU A 392 15.93 -14.64 15.86
CA LEU A 392 14.68 -14.27 15.18
C LEU A 392 13.60 -15.34 15.37
N TRP A 393 13.98 -16.61 15.33
CA TRP A 393 13.08 -17.76 15.45
C TRP A 393 12.83 -18.18 16.90
N GLU A 394 13.44 -17.51 17.88
CA GLU A 394 13.31 -17.85 19.30
C GLU A 394 11.85 -17.79 19.76
N ALA A 395 11.41 -18.82 20.49
CA ALA A 395 10.06 -18.95 21.02
C ALA A 395 8.91 -18.85 19.97
N THR A 396 9.23 -18.99 18.67
CA THR A 396 8.22 -19.07 17.61
C THR A 396 7.58 -20.46 17.53
N GLY A 397 8.33 -21.49 17.95
CA GLY A 397 7.97 -22.90 17.75
C GLY A 397 8.42 -23.47 16.40
N ALA A 398 9.06 -22.66 15.54
CA ALA A 398 9.60 -23.12 14.26
C ALA A 398 10.89 -23.94 14.43
N ALA A 399 11.01 -25.02 13.66
CA ALA A 399 12.20 -25.84 13.53
C ALA A 399 12.86 -25.69 12.16
N GLU A 400 14.10 -26.16 12.03
CA GLU A 400 14.85 -26.14 10.77
C GLU A 400 14.13 -26.98 9.71
N GLY A 401 13.82 -26.37 8.57
CA GLY A 401 13.09 -27.02 7.48
C GLY A 401 11.57 -27.02 7.64
N ASP A 402 11.01 -26.41 8.69
CA ASP A 402 9.57 -26.23 8.81
C ASP A 402 9.02 -25.42 7.64
N GLU A 403 7.85 -25.84 7.15
CA GLU A 403 7.10 -25.15 6.11
C GLU A 403 5.99 -24.30 6.74
N ILE A 404 5.98 -23.01 6.40
CA ILE A 404 4.91 -22.07 6.73
C ILE A 404 4.09 -21.86 5.46
N ALA A 405 2.91 -22.48 5.42
CA ALA A 405 2.06 -22.51 4.22
C ALA A 405 1.73 -21.10 3.71
N ASP A 406 1.63 -20.99 2.37
CA ASP A 406 1.18 -19.80 1.63
C ASP A 406 1.97 -18.50 1.89
N LEU A 407 3.14 -18.60 2.53
CA LEU A 407 3.90 -17.44 2.97
C LEU A 407 4.92 -16.95 1.92
N VAL A 408 5.13 -17.68 0.83
CA VAL A 408 5.79 -17.16 -0.37
C VAL A 408 4.69 -16.91 -1.39
N ALA A 409 4.27 -15.66 -1.54
CA ALA A 409 3.15 -15.30 -2.42
C ALA A 409 3.27 -13.89 -2.99
N GLY A 410 2.55 -13.66 -4.10
CA GLY A 410 2.54 -12.41 -4.86
C GLY A 410 3.84 -12.24 -5.65
N GLU A 411 4.91 -11.96 -4.93
CA GLU A 411 6.26 -11.73 -5.44
C GLU A 411 7.30 -12.24 -4.45
N ALA A 412 8.54 -12.43 -4.95
CA ALA A 412 9.64 -12.92 -4.15
C ALA A 412 10.95 -12.19 -4.45
N ASP A 413 11.76 -12.02 -3.40
CA ASP A 413 13.15 -11.56 -3.50
C ASP A 413 14.12 -12.72 -3.24
N HIS A 414 15.30 -12.65 -3.84
CA HIS A 414 16.35 -13.66 -3.79
C HIS A 414 17.74 -13.01 -3.68
N TYR A 415 18.70 -13.71 -3.08
CA TYR A 415 20.12 -13.37 -3.14
C TYR A 415 20.72 -13.74 -4.49
N PHE A 416 21.40 -12.79 -5.13
CA PHE A 416 22.12 -13.03 -6.37
C PHE A 416 23.64 -12.98 -6.11
N PRO A 417 24.36 -14.12 -6.21
CA PRO A 417 25.80 -14.18 -5.89
C PRO A 417 26.72 -13.30 -6.74
N ARG A 418 26.27 -12.89 -7.92
CA ARG A 418 27.02 -12.01 -8.84
C ARG A 418 26.77 -10.52 -8.60
N VAL A 419 25.83 -10.20 -7.72
CA VAL A 419 25.54 -8.83 -7.31
C VAL A 419 26.26 -8.58 -5.98
N PRO A 420 26.94 -7.44 -5.78
CA PRO A 420 27.59 -7.18 -4.51
C PRO A 420 26.58 -7.19 -3.35
N LEU A 421 27.06 -7.62 -2.18
CA LEU A 421 26.31 -7.56 -0.93
C LEU A 421 26.55 -6.21 -0.24
N PRO A 422 25.64 -5.79 0.66
CA PRO A 422 25.90 -4.67 1.54
C PRO A 422 27.10 -4.99 2.44
N GLU A 423 27.88 -3.97 2.76
CA GLU A 423 28.85 -4.08 3.84
C GLU A 423 28.12 -4.47 5.13
N SER A 424 28.60 -5.52 5.79
CA SER A 424 27.94 -6.11 6.95
C SER A 424 28.96 -6.78 7.87
N THR A 425 28.69 -6.72 9.18
CA THR A 425 29.45 -7.45 10.20
C THR A 425 28.91 -8.88 10.37
N GLU A 426 27.62 -9.04 10.16
CA GLU A 426 26.90 -10.32 10.19
C GLU A 426 25.85 -10.33 9.10
N ARG A 427 25.65 -11.48 8.44
CA ARG A 427 24.57 -11.70 7.47
C ARG A 427 24.06 -13.13 7.57
N ILE A 428 22.75 -13.29 7.50
CA ILE A 428 22.08 -14.59 7.57
C ILE A 428 20.84 -14.63 6.68
N LEU A 429 20.57 -15.80 6.10
CA LEU A 429 19.32 -16.10 5.40
C LEU A 429 18.44 -16.95 6.31
N LEU A 430 17.27 -16.44 6.67
CA LEU A 430 16.36 -17.05 7.64
C LEU A 430 15.29 -17.91 6.97
N ALA A 431 15.17 -17.79 5.65
CA ALA A 431 14.36 -18.67 4.83
C ALA A 431 15.05 -18.89 3.48
N HIS A 432 14.84 -20.06 2.90
CA HIS A 432 15.24 -20.38 1.52
C HIS A 432 14.22 -21.34 0.93
N SER A 433 13.28 -20.77 0.19
CA SER A 433 11.98 -21.39 -0.12
C SER A 433 11.85 -21.55 -1.63
N PRO A 434 11.71 -22.78 -2.17
CA PRO A 434 11.51 -22.96 -3.60
C PRO A 434 10.10 -22.50 -4.01
N TYR A 435 9.99 -21.90 -5.19
CA TYR A 435 8.70 -21.63 -5.84
C TYR A 435 8.84 -21.74 -7.36
N GLU A 436 7.71 -21.89 -8.05
CA GLU A 436 7.66 -21.84 -9.52
C GLU A 436 7.24 -20.44 -9.96
N SER A 437 8.08 -19.77 -10.75
CA SER A 437 7.78 -18.44 -11.28
C SER A 437 6.82 -18.49 -12.48
N THR A 438 6.31 -17.34 -12.92
CA THR A 438 5.33 -17.25 -14.01
C THR A 438 5.81 -17.86 -15.34
N ASP A 439 7.12 -17.97 -15.57
CA ASP A 439 7.69 -18.58 -16.78
C ASP A 439 8.04 -20.07 -16.61
N GLY A 440 7.60 -20.69 -15.51
CA GLY A 440 7.84 -22.11 -15.20
C GLY A 440 9.24 -22.40 -14.67
N ARG A 441 10.10 -21.39 -14.47
CA ARG A 441 11.41 -21.61 -13.84
C ARG A 441 11.25 -21.79 -12.34
N ARG A 442 11.97 -22.77 -11.81
CA ARG A 442 12.19 -22.93 -10.37
C ARG A 442 13.07 -21.81 -9.86
N CYS A 443 12.52 -21.00 -8.96
CA CYS A 443 13.17 -19.90 -8.30
C CYS A 443 13.18 -20.15 -6.77
N HIS A 444 13.83 -19.25 -6.03
CA HIS A 444 13.83 -19.30 -4.58
C HIS A 444 13.49 -17.93 -4.00
N GLN A 445 12.67 -17.92 -2.97
CA GLN A 445 12.46 -16.78 -2.10
C GLN A 445 13.42 -16.89 -0.92
N GLU A 446 13.92 -15.74 -0.44
CA GLU A 446 14.76 -15.69 0.74
C GLU A 446 14.38 -14.55 1.67
N THR A 447 14.39 -14.85 2.98
CA THR A 447 14.30 -13.85 4.04
C THR A 447 15.70 -13.53 4.52
N SER A 448 16.11 -12.28 4.41
CA SER A 448 17.48 -11.83 4.68
C SER A 448 17.54 -10.91 5.88
N LEU A 449 18.57 -11.10 6.70
CA LEU A 449 18.93 -10.20 7.78
C LEU A 449 20.44 -9.96 7.76
N TYR A 450 20.85 -8.71 7.87
CA TYR A 450 22.25 -8.38 8.12
C TYR A 450 22.38 -7.25 9.15
N ARG A 451 23.58 -7.13 9.73
CA ARG A 451 23.96 -6.04 10.61
C ARG A 451 24.99 -5.16 9.92
N ALA A 452 24.67 -3.88 9.73
CA ALA A 452 25.57 -2.90 9.13
C ALA A 452 26.75 -2.57 10.08
N PRO A 453 27.86 -1.99 9.60
CA PRO A 453 28.97 -1.55 10.44
C PRO A 453 28.57 -0.57 11.54
N SER A 454 27.53 0.24 11.30
CA SER A 454 26.91 1.15 12.27
C SER A 454 26.19 0.44 13.43
N GLY A 455 25.99 -0.88 13.34
CA GLY A 455 25.21 -1.67 14.29
C GLY A 455 23.74 -1.83 13.91
N ALA A 456 23.24 -1.09 12.91
CA ALA A 456 21.86 -1.16 12.42
C ALA A 456 21.53 -2.55 11.85
N TYR A 457 20.32 -3.05 12.15
CA TYR A 457 19.79 -4.26 11.49
C TYR A 457 19.07 -3.88 10.19
N VAL A 458 19.26 -4.67 9.14
CA VAL A 458 18.45 -4.55 7.93
C VAL A 458 17.81 -5.90 7.62
N PHE A 459 16.48 -5.93 7.74
CA PHE A 459 15.65 -7.10 7.54
C PHE A 459 14.81 -6.94 6.26
N ALA A 460 14.83 -7.95 5.40
CA ALA A 460 13.95 -8.06 4.24
C ALA A 460 13.22 -9.41 4.27
N SER A 461 11.90 -9.37 4.38
CA SER A 461 11.06 -10.58 4.38
C SER A 461 11.14 -11.34 3.05
N GLY A 462 11.26 -10.61 1.94
CA GLY A 462 11.36 -11.16 0.60
C GLY A 462 10.05 -11.77 0.08
N THR A 463 8.90 -11.40 0.64
CA THR A 463 7.57 -11.86 0.17
C THR A 463 6.46 -10.88 0.52
N PHE A 464 5.40 -10.78 -0.29
CA PHE A 464 4.20 -9.99 0.04
C PHE A 464 3.42 -10.55 1.24
N ALA A 465 3.58 -11.83 1.57
CA ALA A 465 2.75 -12.49 2.56
C ALA A 465 3.08 -12.13 4.01
N TRP A 466 4.21 -11.46 4.27
CA TRP A 466 4.69 -11.24 5.62
C TRP A 466 3.75 -10.35 6.44
N SER A 467 3.36 -9.18 5.93
CA SER A 467 2.42 -8.28 6.62
C SER A 467 1.03 -8.89 6.81
N PRO A 468 0.40 -9.53 5.79
CA PRO A 468 -0.83 -10.29 5.98
C PRO A 468 -0.75 -11.32 7.11
N ALA A 469 0.37 -12.03 7.26
CA ALA A 469 0.55 -13.01 8.33
C ALA A 469 0.58 -12.39 9.75
N LEU A 470 0.70 -11.06 9.88
CA LEU A 470 0.71 -10.38 11.17
C LEU A 470 -0.69 -10.16 11.74
N ASP A 471 -1.68 -9.83 10.91
CA ASP A 471 -3.05 -9.55 11.42
C ASP A 471 -4.20 -9.76 10.43
N ARG A 472 -3.96 -10.26 9.22
CA ARG A 472 -5.03 -10.46 8.24
C ARG A 472 -5.82 -11.72 8.54
N PRO A 473 -7.15 -11.64 8.77
CA PRO A 473 -7.95 -12.83 9.04
C PRO A 473 -7.85 -13.87 7.91
N GLY A 474 -7.67 -15.12 8.29
CA GLY A 474 -7.42 -16.23 7.37
C GLY A 474 -5.95 -16.44 6.98
N HIS A 475 -5.06 -15.48 7.25
CA HIS A 475 -3.63 -15.56 6.91
C HIS A 475 -2.69 -15.44 8.11
N VAL A 476 -3.21 -15.11 9.30
CA VAL A 476 -2.41 -14.94 10.53
C VAL A 476 -1.59 -16.20 10.84
N ASP A 477 -0.29 -16.03 11.08
CA ASP A 477 0.60 -17.09 11.57
C ASP A 477 1.36 -16.62 12.82
N SER A 478 1.20 -17.36 13.93
CA SER A 478 1.80 -17.00 15.23
C SER A 478 3.33 -17.05 15.22
N ARG A 479 3.94 -17.88 14.35
CA ARG A 479 5.41 -17.94 14.20
C ARG A 479 5.92 -16.64 13.61
N ILE A 480 5.23 -16.09 12.60
CA ILE A 480 5.59 -14.82 11.96
C ILE A 480 5.33 -13.62 12.86
N GLN A 481 4.23 -13.62 13.61
CA GLN A 481 3.97 -12.62 14.64
C GLN A 481 5.10 -12.59 15.69
N ARG A 482 5.49 -13.75 16.22
CA ARG A 482 6.58 -13.83 17.20
C ARG A 482 7.92 -13.47 16.59
N ALA A 483 8.25 -13.93 15.39
CA ALA A 483 9.50 -13.59 14.71
C ALA A 483 9.63 -12.07 14.48
N THR A 484 8.54 -11.43 14.04
CA THR A 484 8.48 -9.97 13.87
C THR A 484 8.62 -9.27 15.22
N ALA A 485 7.99 -9.77 16.28
CA ALA A 485 8.16 -9.22 17.62
C ALA A 485 9.62 -9.32 18.11
N ASN A 486 10.28 -10.46 17.90
CA ASN A 486 11.69 -10.64 18.27
C ASN A 486 12.61 -9.61 17.56
N LEU A 487 12.34 -9.34 16.28
CA LEU A 487 13.05 -8.33 15.49
C LEU A 487 12.84 -6.93 16.06
N LEU A 488 11.59 -6.52 16.22
CA LEU A 488 11.25 -5.17 16.68
C LEU A 488 11.69 -4.95 18.13
N ASP A 489 11.53 -5.93 19.02
CA ASP A 489 12.03 -5.89 20.38
C ASP A 489 13.54 -5.66 20.42
N ARG A 490 14.29 -6.33 19.54
CA ARG A 490 15.75 -6.18 19.49
C ARG A 490 16.17 -4.83 18.91
N ILE A 491 15.42 -4.26 17.99
CA ILE A 491 15.63 -2.90 17.48
C ILE A 491 15.30 -1.84 18.55
N CYS A 492 14.22 -2.05 19.31
CA CYS A 492 13.72 -1.09 20.29
C CYS A 492 14.46 -1.15 21.64
N LYS A 493 15.00 -2.31 22.03
CA LYS A 493 15.79 -2.45 23.27
C LYS A 493 17.04 -1.55 23.22
N ARG A 494 17.30 -0.85 24.33
CA ARG A 494 18.58 -0.18 24.58
C ARG A 494 19.58 -1.22 25.08
N ASP A 495 20.78 -1.23 24.52
CA ASP A 495 21.96 -1.73 25.24
C ASP A 495 22.30 -0.77 26.39
#